data_AF-A0A0H4C0I9-F1
#
_entry.id   AF-A0A0H4C0I9-F1
#
_cell.length_a   1.000
_cell.length_b   1.000
_cell.length_c   1.000
_cell.angle_alpha   90.00
_cell.angle_beta   90.00
_cell.angle_gamma   90.00
#
_symmetry.space_group_name_H-M   'P 1'
#
loop_
_entity.id
_entity.type
_entity.pdbx_description
1 polymer ?
#
loop_
_entity_poly.entity_id
_entity_poly.type
_entity_poly.pdbx_seq_one_letter_code
_entity_poly.pdbx_strand_id
1 'polypeptide(L)'
;MLKPLRQGLPPLDPAAASDAASCALPARYEAVGEARRFTRKTLEQWDTGERFDDICLVVSELVTNALRHAVPAAACRTEAHQPPVRLHLMHWSERLVCAVRDPSHESPVPRDSDDFSAESGRGLFLVDSFADSWGWHPLAGALEGKVVWAMFRLQTAG
;
A
#
# COMPACT_ATOMS: atom_id res chain seq x y z
N MET A 1 -7.74 21.62 -10.51
CA MET A 1 -8.82 20.67 -10.16
C MET A 1 -8.49 19.32 -10.80
N LEU A 2 -7.70 18.49 -10.10
CA LEU A 2 -7.24 17.20 -10.61
C LEU A 2 -8.41 16.20 -10.51
N LYS A 3 -8.94 15.73 -11.63
CA LYS A 3 -9.92 14.63 -11.62
C LYS A 3 -9.19 13.33 -11.25
N PRO A 4 -9.54 12.61 -10.18
CA PRO A 4 -8.92 11.33 -9.92
C PRO A 4 -9.57 10.27 -10.81
N LEU A 5 -8.85 9.77 -11.81
CA LEU A 5 -9.10 8.41 -12.27
C LEU A 5 -8.28 7.49 -11.37
N ARG A 6 -8.81 7.12 -10.20
CA ARG A 6 -8.09 6.25 -9.24
C ARG A 6 -8.85 5.00 -8.83
N GLN A 7 -9.85 4.59 -9.62
CA GLN A 7 -10.46 3.28 -9.48
C GLN A 7 -9.96 2.37 -10.61
N GLY A 8 -9.33 1.25 -10.26
CA GLY A 8 -8.73 0.33 -11.22
C GLY A 8 -7.56 -0.45 -10.60
N LEU A 9 -7.21 -1.57 -11.21
CA LEU A 9 -5.96 -2.26 -10.91
C LEU A 9 -4.77 -1.50 -11.53
N PRO A 10 -3.54 -1.70 -11.03
CA PRO A 10 -2.37 -1.21 -11.75
C PRO A 10 -2.43 -1.72 -13.21
N PRO A 11 -2.02 -0.91 -14.20
CA PRO A 11 -2.07 -1.28 -15.62
C PRO A 11 -0.93 -2.27 -15.98
N LEU A 12 -0.75 -3.29 -15.16
CA LEU A 12 0.30 -4.30 -15.25
C LEU A 12 -0.33 -5.67 -15.01
N ASP A 13 0.05 -6.65 -15.83
CA ASP A 13 -0.39 -8.03 -15.64
C ASP A 13 0.36 -8.65 -14.45
N PRO A 14 -0.34 -9.05 -13.36
CA PRO A 14 0.26 -9.74 -12.22
C PRO A 14 1.10 -10.96 -12.60
N ALA A 15 0.70 -11.70 -13.64
CA ALA A 15 1.39 -12.91 -14.07
C ALA A 15 2.73 -12.62 -14.78
N ALA A 16 2.92 -11.37 -15.23
CA ALA A 16 4.14 -10.94 -15.91
C ALA A 16 5.21 -10.37 -14.97
N ALA A 17 4.97 -10.37 -13.65
CA ALA A 17 5.92 -9.86 -12.68
C ALA A 17 7.19 -10.73 -12.69
N SER A 18 8.35 -10.09 -12.75
CA SER A 18 9.66 -10.75 -12.65
C SER A 18 9.87 -11.30 -11.24
N ASP A 19 9.47 -10.53 -10.23
CA ASP A 19 9.51 -10.95 -8.84
C ASP A 19 8.24 -10.50 -8.10
N ALA A 20 7.85 -11.27 -7.09
CA ALA A 20 6.76 -10.92 -6.20
C ALA A 20 7.03 -11.40 -4.77
N ALA A 21 6.67 -10.58 -3.79
CA ALA A 21 6.77 -10.91 -2.38
C ALA A 21 5.50 -10.45 -1.67
N SER A 22 5.09 -11.15 -0.62
CA SER A 22 3.91 -10.74 0.15
C SER A 22 4.08 -11.05 1.63
N CYS A 23 3.59 -10.16 2.48
CA CYS A 23 3.54 -10.37 3.91
C CYS A 23 2.15 -10.05 4.46
N ALA A 24 1.75 -10.83 5.45
CA ALA A 24 0.47 -10.67 6.12
C ALA A 24 0.71 -9.88 7.41
N LEU A 25 -0.11 -8.85 7.65
CA LEU A 25 0.12 -7.85 8.67
C LEU A 25 -0.95 -7.95 9.78
N PRO A 26 -0.54 -8.12 11.05
CA PRO A 26 -1.49 -8.21 12.15
C PRO A 26 -2.24 -6.89 12.35
N ALA A 27 -3.40 -6.98 13.00
CA ALA A 27 -4.31 -5.87 13.31
C ALA A 27 -3.77 -4.93 14.41
N ARG A 28 -2.52 -4.46 14.30
CA ARG A 28 -1.84 -3.62 15.29
C ARG A 28 -0.89 -2.63 14.62
N TYR A 29 -0.70 -1.44 15.19
CA TYR A 29 0.10 -0.38 14.55
C TYR A 29 1.59 -0.72 14.42
N GLU A 30 2.13 -1.62 15.24
CA GLU A 30 3.50 -2.14 15.12
C GLU A 30 3.74 -2.84 13.78
N ALA A 31 2.68 -3.32 13.13
CA ALA A 31 2.74 -3.92 11.80
C ALA A 31 3.22 -2.95 10.72
N VAL A 32 3.12 -1.62 10.93
CA VAL A 32 3.69 -0.62 10.02
C VAL A 32 5.23 -0.76 9.96
N GLY A 33 5.87 -0.95 11.12
CA GLY A 33 7.30 -1.20 11.19
C GLY A 33 7.70 -2.54 10.56
N GLU A 34 6.86 -3.56 10.72
CA GLU A 34 7.03 -4.87 10.06
C GLU A 34 6.95 -4.74 8.53
N ALA A 35 5.95 -4.02 8.00
CA ALA A 35 5.78 -3.74 6.58
C ALA A 35 6.97 -2.97 6.00
N ARG A 36 7.48 -1.96 6.72
CA ARG A 36 8.66 -1.19 6.29
C ARG A 36 9.92 -2.05 6.21
N ARG A 37 10.17 -2.88 7.23
CA ARG A 37 11.33 -3.80 7.23
C ARG A 37 11.23 -4.84 6.12
N PHE A 38 10.04 -5.41 5.94
CA PHE A 38 9.77 -6.35 4.86
C PHE A 38 10.08 -5.72 3.50
N THR A 39 9.55 -4.52 3.27
CA THR A 39 9.76 -3.78 2.01
C THR A 39 11.22 -3.51 1.75
N ARG A 40 11.95 -2.96 2.72
CA ARG A 40 13.39 -2.69 2.58
C ARG A 40 14.16 -3.96 2.21
N LYS A 41 13.94 -5.06 2.96
CA LYS A 41 14.62 -6.33 2.71
C LYS A 41 14.30 -6.90 1.32
N THR A 42 13.04 -6.81 0.87
CA THR A 42 12.66 -7.28 -0.45
C THR A 42 13.31 -6.45 -1.56
N LEU A 43 13.32 -5.12 -1.43
CA LEU A 43 13.95 -4.25 -2.42
C LEU A 43 15.48 -4.43 -2.47
N GLU A 44 16.13 -4.70 -1.32
CA GLU A 44 17.56 -5.05 -1.27
C GLU A 44 17.84 -6.38 -1.97
N GLN A 45 16.92 -7.35 -1.86
CA GLN A 45 17.04 -8.66 -2.53
C GLN A 45 16.83 -8.57 -4.05
N TRP A 46 16.00 -7.63 -4.50
CA TRP A 46 15.71 -7.42 -5.92
C TRP A 46 16.66 -6.42 -6.60
N ASP A 47 17.63 -5.88 -5.86
CA ASP A 47 18.60 -4.89 -6.34
C ASP A 47 17.95 -3.66 -6.99
N THR A 48 16.83 -3.21 -6.41
CA THR A 48 15.98 -2.16 -7.00
C THR A 48 16.36 -0.76 -6.50
N GLY A 49 17.37 -0.12 -7.12
CA GLY A 49 17.60 1.35 -7.21
C GLY A 49 17.49 2.25 -5.94
N GLU A 50 17.67 3.57 -6.09
CA GLU A 50 17.83 4.51 -4.94
C GLU A 50 16.54 4.96 -4.22
N ARG A 51 15.35 4.52 -4.66
CA ARG A 51 14.06 5.05 -4.15
C ARG A 51 13.53 4.38 -2.87
N PHE A 52 14.40 3.69 -2.12
CA PHE A 52 14.01 2.91 -0.95
C PHE A 52 13.19 3.70 0.08
N ASP A 53 13.59 4.93 0.37
CA ASP A 53 12.95 5.71 1.44
C ASP A 53 11.57 6.22 1.03
N ASP A 54 11.40 6.66 -0.23
CA ASP A 54 10.09 7.02 -0.81
C ASP A 54 9.13 5.83 -0.75
N ILE A 55 9.59 4.65 -1.21
CA ILE A 55 8.77 3.45 -1.27
C ILE A 55 8.38 3.01 0.16
N CYS A 56 9.34 3.02 1.09
CA CYS A 56 9.09 2.70 2.50
C CYS A 56 8.10 3.67 3.15
N LEU A 57 8.19 4.97 2.85
CA LEU A 57 7.25 5.98 3.32
C LEU A 57 5.84 5.69 2.81
N VAL A 58 5.68 5.53 1.50
CA VAL A 58 4.37 5.25 0.89
C VAL A 58 3.77 3.93 1.41
N VAL A 59 4.57 2.88 1.54
CA VAL A 59 4.10 1.62 2.17
C VAL A 59 3.61 1.86 3.60
N SER A 60 4.34 2.66 4.38
CA SER A 60 3.95 2.98 5.75
C SER A 60 2.60 3.71 5.80
N GLU A 61 2.37 4.66 4.88
CA GLU A 61 1.10 5.38 4.77
C GLU A 61 -0.05 4.48 4.32
N LEU A 62 0.17 3.63 3.31
CA LEU A 62 -0.85 2.68 2.83
C LEU A 62 -1.26 1.69 3.93
N VAL A 63 -0.29 1.13 4.65
CA VAL A 63 -0.56 0.19 5.75
C VAL A 63 -1.21 0.90 6.93
N THR A 64 -0.77 2.11 7.27
CA THR A 64 -1.41 2.92 8.32
C THR A 64 -2.86 3.21 7.99
N ASN A 65 -3.16 3.57 6.75
CA ASN A 65 -4.54 3.80 6.29
C ASN A 65 -5.39 2.51 6.40
N ALA A 66 -4.84 1.37 5.97
CA ALA A 66 -5.53 0.09 6.09
C ALA A 66 -5.82 -0.28 7.55
N LEU A 67 -4.84 -0.17 8.44
CA LEU A 67 -5.01 -0.50 9.87
C LEU A 67 -5.97 0.49 10.57
N ARG A 68 -5.92 1.77 10.22
CA ARG A 68 -6.77 2.81 10.83
C ARG A 68 -8.22 2.73 10.40
N HIS A 69 -8.47 2.45 9.12
CA HIS A 69 -9.80 2.59 8.52
C HIS A 69 -10.50 1.26 8.21
N ALA A 70 -9.75 0.17 8.06
CA ALA A 70 -10.32 -1.11 7.65
C ALA A 70 -10.40 -2.13 8.79
N VAL A 71 -9.63 -1.96 9.86
CA VAL A 71 -9.64 -2.89 10.99
C VAL A 71 -10.56 -2.35 12.08
N PRO A 72 -11.68 -3.03 12.40
CA PRO A 72 -12.54 -2.63 13.50
C PRO A 72 -11.75 -2.65 14.82
N ALA A 73 -11.95 -1.66 15.69
CA ALA A 73 -11.28 -1.60 17.00
C ALA A 73 -11.50 -2.86 17.87
N ALA A 74 -12.54 -3.65 17.57
CA ALA A 74 -12.81 -4.94 18.19
C ALA A 74 -11.89 -6.07 17.69
N ALA A 75 -11.45 -6.04 16.43
CA ALA A 75 -10.55 -7.04 15.85
C ALA A 75 -9.13 -6.96 16.42
N CYS A 76 -8.72 -5.81 16.97
CA CYS A 76 -7.48 -5.65 17.73
C CYS A 76 -7.47 -6.46 19.06
N ARG A 77 -8.62 -6.95 19.53
CA ARG A 77 -8.76 -7.66 20.82
C ARG A 77 -8.92 -9.18 20.69
N THR A 78 -9.09 -9.68 19.48
CA THR A 78 -9.25 -11.11 19.20
C THR A 78 -8.17 -11.54 18.25
N GLU A 79 -7.48 -12.63 18.54
CA GLU A 79 -6.65 -13.35 17.56
C GLU A 79 -7.57 -13.86 16.44
N ALA A 80 -7.88 -12.98 15.48
CA ALA A 80 -8.52 -13.39 14.25
C ALA A 80 -7.61 -14.42 13.58
N HIS A 81 -8.18 -15.56 13.18
CA HIS A 81 -7.43 -16.67 12.55
C HIS A 81 -6.66 -16.25 11.28
N GLN A 82 -6.96 -15.08 10.70
CA GLN A 82 -6.24 -14.53 9.57
C GLN A 82 -5.97 -13.03 9.74
N PRO A 83 -4.74 -12.58 9.46
CA PRO A 83 -4.39 -11.16 9.47
C PRO A 83 -5.23 -10.39 8.43
N PRO A 84 -5.88 -9.27 8.82
CA PRO A 84 -6.83 -8.58 7.97
C PRO A 84 -6.16 -7.78 6.85
N VAL A 85 -4.90 -7.40 7.02
CA VAL A 85 -4.15 -6.59 6.06
C VAL A 85 -3.06 -7.43 5.42
N ARG A 86 -2.84 -7.27 4.10
CA ARG A 86 -1.77 -7.94 3.37
C ARG A 86 -1.05 -6.96 2.46
N LEU A 87 0.27 -6.90 2.57
CA LEU A 87 1.13 -6.16 1.66
C LEU A 87 1.65 -7.09 0.58
N HIS A 88 1.59 -6.63 -0.66
CA HIS A 88 2.16 -7.26 -1.85
C HIS A 88 3.14 -6.29 -2.51
N LEU A 89 4.32 -6.79 -2.83
CA LEU A 89 5.32 -6.11 -3.64
C LEU A 89 5.46 -6.90 -4.92
N MET A 90 5.44 -6.21 -6.06
CA MET A 90 5.53 -6.83 -7.38
C MET A 90 6.44 -6.00 -8.26
N HIS A 91 7.38 -6.65 -8.91
CA HIS A 91 8.44 -6.02 -9.68
C HIS A 91 8.33 -6.45 -11.16
N TRP A 92 8.35 -5.48 -12.07
CA TRP A 92 8.38 -5.69 -13.52
C TRP A 92 9.44 -4.80 -14.13
N SER A 93 10.56 -5.36 -14.57
CA SER A 93 11.61 -4.61 -15.27
C SER A 93 11.97 -3.30 -14.53
N GLU A 94 11.45 -2.14 -14.95
CA GLU A 94 11.69 -0.82 -14.34
C GLU A 94 10.53 -0.30 -13.47
N ARG A 95 9.65 -1.17 -12.97
CA ARG A 95 8.46 -0.77 -12.20
C ARG A 95 8.26 -1.63 -10.97
N LEU A 96 7.97 -0.96 -9.86
CA LEU A 96 7.53 -1.58 -8.63
C LEU A 96 6.08 -1.19 -8.34
N VAL A 97 5.26 -2.17 -7.97
CA VAL A 97 3.94 -1.91 -7.37
C VAL A 97 3.94 -2.39 -5.93
N CYS A 98 3.52 -1.49 -5.04
CA CYS A 98 3.20 -1.79 -3.66
C CYS A 98 1.68 -1.79 -3.51
N ALA A 99 1.09 -2.93 -3.18
CA ALA A 99 -0.35 -3.08 -3.03
C ALA A 99 -0.70 -3.56 -1.61
N VAL A 100 -1.61 -2.86 -0.96
CA VAL A 100 -2.15 -3.21 0.35
C VAL A 100 -3.59 -3.64 0.17
N ARG A 101 -3.88 -4.90 0.53
CA ARG A 101 -5.24 -5.42 0.65
C ARG A 101 -5.72 -5.23 2.08
N ASP A 102 -6.95 -4.76 2.22
CA ASP A 102 -7.63 -4.59 3.50
C ASP A 102 -9.14 -4.96 3.36
N PRO A 103 -9.86 -5.25 4.46
CA PRO A 103 -11.23 -5.72 4.40
C PRO A 103 -12.27 -4.60 4.21
N SER A 104 -11.87 -3.33 4.08
CA SER A 104 -12.81 -2.23 3.90
C SER A 104 -13.37 -2.19 2.49
N HIS A 105 -14.66 -1.86 2.39
CA HIS A 105 -15.32 -1.56 1.11
C HIS A 105 -15.38 -0.06 0.82
N GLU A 106 -14.90 0.79 1.74
CA GLU A 106 -14.94 2.24 1.58
C GLU A 106 -13.84 2.71 0.64
N SER A 107 -14.15 3.68 -0.24
CA SER A 107 -13.12 4.32 -1.06
C SER A 107 -12.09 5.02 -0.16
N PRO A 108 -10.78 4.95 -0.46
CA PRO A 108 -9.82 5.88 0.11
C PRO A 108 -10.19 7.30 -0.33
N VAL A 109 -10.53 8.17 0.61
CA VAL A 109 -10.90 9.57 0.35
C VAL A 109 -9.75 10.45 0.79
N PRO A 110 -9.10 11.20 -0.12
CA PRO A 110 -8.21 12.29 0.26
C PRO A 110 -9.02 13.30 1.07
N ARG A 111 -8.65 13.56 2.31
CA ARG A 111 -9.26 14.64 3.08
C ARG A 111 -8.45 15.90 2.83
N ASP A 112 -9.09 16.93 2.30
CA ASP A 112 -8.51 18.26 2.24
C ASP A 112 -8.19 18.70 3.67
N SER A 113 -6.90 18.93 3.93
CA SER A 113 -6.42 19.33 5.24
C SER A 113 -6.68 20.82 5.45
N ASP A 114 -7.90 21.19 5.86
CA ASP A 114 -8.16 22.53 6.38
C ASP A 114 -7.56 22.74 7.79
N ASP A 115 -7.00 21.68 8.38
CA ASP A 115 -6.33 21.73 9.67
C ASP A 115 -4.94 21.08 9.58
N PHE A 116 -3.91 21.91 9.37
CA PHE A 116 -2.50 21.48 9.31
C PHE A 116 -2.02 20.85 10.63
N SER A 117 -2.79 20.96 11.71
CA SER A 117 -2.49 20.30 12.99
C SER A 117 -3.02 18.87 13.09
N ALA A 118 -3.96 18.47 12.21
CA ALA A 118 -4.48 17.13 12.17
C ALA A 118 -3.58 16.20 11.33
N GLU A 119 -2.91 15.24 11.97
CA GLU A 119 -2.20 14.13 11.31
C GLU A 119 -3.14 13.29 10.42
N SER A 120 -4.44 13.33 10.70
CA SER A 120 -5.51 12.57 10.04
C SER A 120 -5.91 13.18 8.69
N GLY A 121 -5.11 12.96 7.65
CA GLY A 121 -5.47 13.34 6.26
C GLY A 121 -4.30 13.40 5.29
N ARG A 122 -3.06 13.50 5.81
CA ARG A 122 -1.85 13.59 4.99
C ARG A 122 -1.45 12.30 4.28
N GLY A 123 -1.92 11.14 4.74
CA GLY A 123 -1.40 9.86 4.23
C GLY A 123 -1.57 9.70 2.72
N LEU A 124 -2.76 9.96 2.18
CA LEU A 124 -2.96 9.90 0.72
C LEU A 124 -2.29 11.05 -0.04
N PHE A 125 -2.07 12.19 0.60
CA PHE A 125 -1.28 13.29 0.02
C PHE A 125 0.20 12.90 -0.12
N LEU A 126 0.76 12.21 0.88
CA LEU A 126 2.12 11.66 0.80
C LEU A 126 2.22 10.57 -0.27
N VAL A 127 1.25 9.66 -0.33
CA VAL A 127 1.17 8.67 -1.43
C VAL A 127 1.14 9.38 -2.78
N ASP A 128 0.36 10.45 -2.91
CA ASP A 128 0.25 11.23 -4.15
C ASP A 128 1.53 11.96 -4.54
N SER A 129 2.27 12.44 -3.54
CA SER A 129 3.48 13.25 -3.75
C SER A 129 4.70 12.40 -4.10
N PHE A 130 4.78 11.18 -3.58
CA PHE A 130 5.96 10.32 -3.71
C PHE A 130 5.78 9.18 -4.72
N ALA A 131 4.55 8.70 -4.98
CA ALA A 131 4.32 7.66 -5.98
C ALA A 131 4.20 8.25 -7.40
N ASP A 132 4.65 7.52 -8.42
CA ASP A 132 4.45 7.91 -9.82
C ASP A 132 2.98 7.79 -10.26
N SER A 133 2.27 6.83 -9.66
CA SER A 133 0.82 6.71 -9.78
C SER A 133 0.29 5.85 -8.64
N TRP A 134 -0.97 6.02 -8.28
CA TRP A 134 -1.64 5.15 -7.31
C TRP A 134 -3.12 5.05 -7.63
N GLY A 135 -3.76 4.03 -7.08
CA GLY A 135 -5.19 3.79 -7.24
C GLY A 135 -5.72 2.80 -6.22
N TRP A 136 -6.99 2.44 -6.37
CA TRP A 136 -7.61 1.41 -5.57
C TRP A 136 -8.63 0.61 -6.39
N HIS A 137 -8.90 -0.61 -5.96
CA HIS A 137 -9.87 -1.48 -6.59
C HIS A 137 -10.66 -2.25 -5.53
N PRO A 138 -12.01 -2.22 -5.56
CA PRO A 138 -12.81 -3.09 -4.71
C PRO A 138 -12.62 -4.54 -5.15
N LEU A 139 -12.49 -5.45 -4.21
CA LEU A 139 -12.43 -6.88 -4.48
C LEU A 139 -13.81 -7.50 -4.22
N ALA A 140 -14.21 -8.41 -5.11
CA ALA A 140 -15.49 -9.14 -5.02
C ALA A 140 -15.25 -10.64 -4.94
N GLY A 141 -16.23 -11.39 -4.42
CA GLY A 141 -16.18 -12.85 -4.29
C GLY A 141 -15.37 -13.31 -3.06
N ALA A 142 -14.58 -14.38 -3.20
CA ALA A 142 -13.87 -15.01 -2.08
C ALA A 142 -12.79 -14.12 -1.41
N LEU A 143 -12.42 -13.02 -2.05
CA LEU A 143 -11.41 -12.07 -1.56
C LEU A 143 -12.05 -10.73 -1.21
N GLU A 144 -13.09 -10.69 -0.38
CA GLU A 144 -13.74 -9.43 0.04
C GLU A 144 -12.75 -8.36 0.53
N GLY A 145 -13.16 -7.09 0.34
CA GLY A 145 -12.43 -5.90 0.75
C GLY A 145 -12.02 -5.03 -0.45
N LYS A 146 -10.84 -4.43 -0.37
CA LYS A 146 -10.24 -3.64 -1.45
C LYS A 146 -8.73 -3.80 -1.48
N VAL A 147 -8.14 -3.38 -2.58
CA VAL A 147 -6.70 -3.15 -2.71
C VAL A 147 -6.47 -1.67 -2.97
N VAL A 148 -5.54 -1.07 -2.23
CA VAL A 148 -4.96 0.24 -2.54
C VAL A 148 -3.53 0.01 -2.96
N TRP A 149 -3.11 0.59 -4.09
CA TRP A 149 -1.80 0.34 -4.68
C TRP A 149 -1.11 1.63 -5.07
N ALA A 150 0.22 1.62 -5.00
CA ALA A 150 1.10 2.68 -5.49
C ALA A 150 2.16 2.06 -6.40
N MET A 151 2.50 2.75 -7.48
CA MET A 151 3.50 2.35 -8.46
C MET A 151 4.65 3.34 -8.47
N PHE A 152 5.86 2.79 -8.61
CA PHE A 152 7.11 3.51 -8.74
C PHE A 152 7.81 3.09 -10.01
N ARG A 153 8.39 4.04 -10.73
CA ARG A 153 9.40 3.75 -11.75
C ARG A 153 10.74 3.65 -11.04
N LEU A 154 11.42 2.54 -11.27
CA LEU A 154 12.77 2.28 -10.78
C LEU A 154 13.74 2.69 -11.89
N GLN A 155 14.80 3.40 -11.53
CA GLN A 155 15.90 3.58 -12.46
C GLN A 155 16.78 2.34 -12.34
N THR A 156 16.96 1.63 -13.44
CA THR A 156 17.98 0.58 -13.52
C THR A 156 19.34 1.28 -13.40
N ALA A 157 20.18 0.86 -12.46
CA ALA A 157 21.57 1.32 -12.43
C ALA A 157 22.23 0.86 -13.74
N GLY A 158 22.68 1.83 -14.55
CA GLY A 158 23.34 1.59 -15.84
C GLY A 158 24.75 1.05 -15.68
#